data_AF-A0A349LPP1-F1
#
_entry.id   AF-A0A349LPP1-F1
#
_cell.length_a   1.000
_cell.length_b   1.000
_cell.length_c   1.000
_cell.angle_alpha   90.00
_cell.angle_beta   90.00
_cell.angle_gamma   90.00
#
_symmetry.space_group_name_H-M   'P 1'
#
loop_
_entity.id
_entity.type
_entity.pdbx_description
1 polymer ?
#
loop_
_entity_poly.entity_id
_entity_poly.type
_entity_poly.pdbx_seq_one_letter_code
_entity_poly.pdbx_strand_id
1 'polypeptide(L)'
;MKKLAYVAALLLTSTAVSAQGQWGAGIGYPYGGAIGAQYSVKQGKDIFFGAVGLVGIAAGYQRVLDDAQQHSLGVVFGGEALSSDNGFLAAQYSYYLAGAGREGWVVGLTAGQRKEDGKHGSDMLLGFHAGYRF
;
A
#
# COMPACT_ATOMS: atom_id res chain seq x y z
N MET A 1 8.82 0.42 32.70
CA MET A 1 9.25 -0.47 31.59
C MET A 1 8.35 -1.70 31.36
N LYS A 2 7.09 -1.73 31.85
CA LYS A 2 6.20 -2.92 31.71
C LYS A 2 5.17 -2.83 30.57
N LYS A 3 5.13 -1.72 29.81
CA LYS A 3 4.14 -1.49 28.74
C LYS A 3 4.60 -1.96 27.35
N LEU A 4 5.89 -2.22 27.15
CA LEU A 4 6.41 -2.72 25.87
C LEU A 4 6.19 -4.22 25.65
N ALA A 5 5.93 -5.00 26.71
CA ALA A 5 5.75 -6.44 26.60
C ALA A 5 4.42 -6.85 25.89
N TYR A 6 3.41 -5.98 25.90
CA TYR A 6 2.09 -6.29 25.34
C TYR A 6 2.00 -6.09 23.82
N VAL A 7 2.85 -5.24 23.23
CA VAL A 7 2.85 -4.98 21.77
C VAL A 7 3.52 -6.13 21.00
N ALA A 8 4.50 -6.81 21.61
CA ALA A 8 5.18 -7.96 21.01
C ALA A 8 4.36 -9.26 21.05
N ALA A 9 3.36 -9.36 21.94
CA ALA A 9 2.59 -10.59 22.15
C ALA A 9 1.42 -10.79 21.17
N LEU A 10 1.07 -9.78 20.36
CA LEU A 10 -0.06 -9.86 19.41
C LEU A 10 0.29 -10.40 18.01
N LEU A 11 1.56 -10.76 17.75
CA LEU A 11 2.07 -10.98 16.39
C LEU A 11 2.35 -12.44 15.99
N LEU A 12 1.97 -13.46 16.78
CA LEU A 12 2.45 -14.84 16.55
C LEU A 12 1.39 -15.94 16.47
N THR A 13 0.16 -15.64 16.04
CA THR A 13 -0.77 -16.70 15.58
C THR A 13 -0.69 -16.85 14.07
N SER A 14 0.43 -17.40 13.59
CA SER A 14 0.59 -17.83 12.20
C SER A 14 -0.29 -19.05 11.93
N THR A 15 -1.54 -18.82 11.54
CA THR A 15 -2.26 -19.83 10.75
C THR A 15 -1.61 -19.83 9.36
N ALA A 16 -1.22 -21.01 8.89
CA ALA A 16 -0.66 -21.18 7.56
C ALA A 16 -1.76 -20.94 6.51
N VAL A 17 -2.05 -19.67 6.24
CA VAL A 17 -2.78 -19.26 5.04
C VAL A 17 -1.81 -19.42 3.89
N SER A 18 -2.20 -20.23 2.90
CA SER A 18 -1.58 -20.23 1.57
C SER A 18 -1.82 -18.85 0.96
N ALA A 19 -0.95 -17.92 1.30
CA ALA A 19 -1.08 -16.53 0.90
C ALA A 19 -0.54 -16.44 -0.52
N GLN A 20 -1.44 -16.32 -1.50
CA GLN A 20 -1.05 -16.10 -2.89
C GLN A 20 -0.43 -14.71 -3.00
N GLY A 21 0.89 -14.71 -3.10
CA GLY A 21 1.67 -13.56 -3.49
C GLY A 21 1.40 -13.21 -4.93
N GLN A 22 1.28 -11.92 -5.23
CA GLN A 22 1.04 -11.42 -6.57
C GLN A 22 1.93 -10.22 -6.82
N TRP A 23 2.64 -10.22 -7.95
CA TRP A 23 3.49 -9.13 -8.37
C TRP A 23 2.68 -8.13 -9.19
N GLY A 24 3.24 -6.96 -9.38
CA GLY A 24 2.67 -5.97 -10.28
C GLY A 24 3.62 -4.82 -10.52
N ALA A 25 3.32 -4.06 -11.56
CA ALA A 25 4.02 -2.83 -11.89
C ALA A 25 2.99 -1.74 -12.21
N GLY A 26 3.32 -0.51 -11.86
CA GLY A 26 2.38 0.59 -12.02
C GLY A 26 2.96 1.93 -11.63
N ILE A 27 2.09 2.92 -11.62
CA ILE A 27 2.37 4.31 -11.30
C ILE A 27 1.58 4.78 -10.08
N GLY A 28 2.10 5.78 -9.38
CA GLY A 28 1.47 6.39 -8.21
C GLY A 28 2.03 5.89 -6.88
N TYR A 29 1.57 6.50 -5.78
CA TYR A 29 2.09 6.24 -4.43
C TYR A 29 2.10 4.77 -3.99
N PRO A 30 1.08 3.93 -4.30
CA PRO A 30 1.11 2.50 -3.97
C PRO A 30 2.23 1.72 -4.66
N TYR A 31 2.86 2.30 -5.69
CA TYR A 31 3.98 1.74 -6.45
C TYR A 31 5.32 2.43 -6.13
N GLY A 32 5.43 3.13 -5.00
CA GLY A 32 6.66 3.83 -4.62
C GLY A 32 6.81 5.21 -5.28
N GLY A 33 5.68 5.88 -5.56
CA GLY A 33 5.63 7.29 -5.95
C GLY A 33 5.30 7.50 -7.43
N ALA A 34 6.29 7.39 -8.31
CA ALA A 34 6.12 7.68 -9.74
C ALA A 34 5.79 6.42 -10.55
N ILE A 35 6.74 5.51 -10.65
CA ILE A 35 6.61 4.20 -11.29
C ILE A 35 7.41 3.18 -10.48
N GLY A 36 6.89 1.97 -10.35
CA GLY A 36 7.58 0.93 -9.59
C GLY A 36 6.92 -0.44 -9.64
N ALA A 37 7.57 -1.37 -8.95
CA ALA A 37 7.08 -2.72 -8.75
C ALA A 37 6.45 -2.84 -7.36
N GLN A 38 5.39 -3.63 -7.27
CA GLN A 38 4.67 -3.93 -6.04
C GLN A 38 4.58 -5.45 -5.89
N TYR A 39 4.82 -5.93 -4.66
CA TYR A 39 4.47 -7.27 -4.24
C TYR A 39 3.32 -7.17 -3.24
N SER A 40 2.29 -7.99 -3.45
CA SER A 40 1.06 -7.99 -2.66
C SER A 40 0.73 -9.39 -2.18
N VAL A 41 0.18 -9.49 -0.97
CA VAL A 41 -0.26 -10.73 -0.36
C VAL A 41 -1.70 -10.54 0.10
N LYS A 42 -2.60 -11.40 -0.40
CA LYS A 42 -4.02 -11.36 -0.05
C LYS A 42 -4.37 -12.46 0.95
N GLN A 43 -5.06 -12.09 2.02
CA GLN A 43 -5.59 -12.98 3.06
C GLN A 43 -7.09 -12.67 3.24
N GLY A 44 -7.95 -13.47 2.60
CA GLY A 44 -9.40 -13.21 2.63
C GLY A 44 -9.76 -11.88 1.96
N LYS A 45 -10.33 -10.94 2.73
CA LYS A 45 -10.64 -9.57 2.25
C LYS A 45 -9.48 -8.58 2.46
N ASP A 46 -8.40 -9.00 3.11
CA ASP A 46 -7.29 -8.12 3.47
C ASP A 46 -6.11 -8.29 2.49
N ILE A 47 -5.50 -7.18 2.08
CA ILE A 47 -4.36 -7.12 1.16
C ILE A 47 -3.26 -6.32 1.82
N PHE A 48 -2.08 -6.92 1.94
CA PHE A 48 -0.86 -6.25 2.39
C PHE A 48 0.09 -6.14 1.21
N PHE A 49 0.76 -5.00 1.04
CA PHE A 49 1.70 -4.84 -0.06
C PHE A 49 2.92 -4.03 0.35
N GLY A 50 4.01 -4.27 -0.37
CA GLY A 50 5.22 -3.47 -0.38
C GLY A 50 5.63 -3.16 -1.81
N ALA A 51 6.20 -1.99 -2.04
CA ALA A 51 6.61 -1.53 -3.35
C ALA A 51 7.94 -0.79 -3.33
N VAL A 52 8.66 -0.92 -4.43
CA VAL A 52 9.88 -0.18 -4.72
C VAL A 52 9.68 0.50 -6.07
N GLY A 53 9.76 1.83 -6.06
CA GLY A 53 9.66 2.67 -7.24
C GLY A 53 10.94 3.45 -7.50
N LEU A 54 10.97 4.13 -8.64
CA LEU A 54 12.12 4.95 -9.05
C LEU A 54 12.44 6.07 -8.05
N VAL A 55 11.42 6.58 -7.36
CA VAL A 55 11.52 7.75 -6.48
C VAL A 55 11.36 7.41 -5.01
N GLY A 56 11.09 6.15 -4.65
CA GLY A 56 10.86 5.80 -3.24
C GLY A 56 10.40 4.37 -3.00
N ILE A 57 10.06 4.11 -1.75
CA ILE A 57 9.46 2.86 -1.29
C ILE A 57 8.08 3.15 -0.70
N ALA A 58 7.19 2.17 -0.77
CA ALA A 58 5.88 2.24 -0.14
C ALA A 58 5.47 0.91 0.47
N ALA A 59 4.64 0.95 1.49
CA ALA A 59 3.94 -0.20 2.03
C ALA A 59 2.51 0.20 2.38
N GLY A 60 1.61 -0.76 2.36
CA GLY A 60 0.22 -0.46 2.62
C GLY A 60 -0.63 -1.67 2.96
N TYR A 61 -1.84 -1.33 3.39
CA TYR A 61 -2.90 -2.26 3.74
C TYR A 61 -4.18 -1.84 3.05
N GLN A 62 -4.93 -2.79 2.51
CA GLN A 62 -6.25 -2.55 1.93
C GLN A 62 -7.23 -3.63 2.36
N ARG A 63 -8.50 -3.25 2.44
CA ARG A 63 -9.63 -4.16 2.62
C ARG A 63 -10.55 -4.10 1.42
N VAL A 64 -10.82 -5.25 0.84
CA VAL A 64 -11.82 -5.48 -0.20
C VAL A 64 -13.22 -5.33 0.42
N LEU A 65 -14.08 -4.55 -0.23
CA LEU A 65 -15.36 -4.13 0.33
C LEU A 65 -16.55 -4.94 -0.21
N ASP A 66 -16.42 -5.44 -1.43
CA ASP A 66 -17.48 -6.07 -2.20
C ASP A 66 -17.21 -7.55 -2.45
N ASP A 67 -18.26 -8.28 -2.79
CA ASP A 67 -18.17 -9.72 -3.04
C ASP A 67 -17.66 -10.05 -4.45
N ALA A 68 -17.82 -9.12 -5.41
CA ALA A 68 -17.13 -9.17 -6.71
C ALA A 68 -15.62 -8.90 -6.59
N GLN A 69 -15.19 -8.48 -5.40
CA GLN A 69 -13.81 -8.18 -5.05
C GLN A 69 -13.16 -7.10 -5.91
N GLN A 70 -13.94 -6.19 -6.49
CA GLN A 70 -13.42 -5.17 -7.38
C GLN A 70 -13.04 -3.89 -6.63
N HIS A 71 -13.60 -3.63 -5.46
CA HIS A 71 -13.43 -2.38 -4.73
C HIS A 71 -12.65 -2.60 -3.44
N SER A 72 -11.61 -1.80 -3.20
CA SER A 72 -10.91 -1.79 -1.92
C SER A 72 -10.65 -0.37 -1.40
N LEU A 73 -10.61 -0.25 -0.07
CA LEU A 73 -10.16 0.94 0.64
C LEU A 73 -9.00 0.57 1.56
N GLY A 74 -8.07 1.49 1.75
CA GLY A 74 -6.87 1.21 2.53
C GLY A 74 -6.05 2.43 2.86
N VAL A 75 -4.86 2.14 3.35
CA VAL A 75 -3.82 3.13 3.66
C VAL A 75 -2.51 2.72 3.02
N VAL A 76 -1.74 3.72 2.60
CA VAL A 76 -0.38 3.58 2.10
C VAL A 76 0.50 4.61 2.75
N PHE A 77 1.70 4.19 3.10
CA PHE A 77 2.74 5.07 3.58
C PHE A 77 4.05 4.71 2.90
N GLY A 78 4.94 5.67 2.83
CA GLY A 78 6.21 5.49 2.15
C GLY A 78 7.11 6.69 2.32
N GLY A 79 8.25 6.66 1.65
CA GLY A 79 9.23 7.74 1.67
C GLY A 79 9.94 7.86 0.34
N GLU A 80 10.35 9.09 0.04
CA GLU A 80 11.11 9.41 -1.16
C GLU A 80 12.60 9.15 -0.91
N ALA A 81 13.20 8.19 -1.61
CA ALA A 81 14.54 7.65 -1.35
C ALA A 81 14.76 7.05 0.07
N LEU A 82 15.60 6.00 0.18
CA LEU A 82 15.92 5.36 1.47
C LEU A 82 16.66 6.27 2.48
N SER A 83 17.06 7.47 2.06
CA SER A 83 17.96 8.37 2.79
C SER A 83 17.34 9.74 3.13
N SER A 84 16.06 9.98 2.83
CA SER A 84 15.38 11.26 3.14
C SER A 84 14.37 11.09 4.27
N ASP A 85 14.16 12.16 5.06
CA ASP A 85 13.12 12.22 6.09
C ASP A 85 11.72 12.59 5.51
N ASN A 86 11.62 12.71 4.17
CA ASN A 86 10.39 12.98 3.44
C ASN A 86 9.54 11.72 3.30
N GLY A 87 8.51 11.64 4.14
CA GLY A 87 7.52 10.55 4.15
C GLY A 87 6.15 10.99 3.69
N PHE A 88 5.29 10.03 3.39
CA PHE A 88 3.87 10.28 3.17
C PHE A 88 3.00 9.23 3.87
N LEU A 89 1.77 9.62 4.18
CA LEU A 89 0.70 8.74 4.63
C LEU A 89 -0.58 9.17 3.94
N ALA A 90 -1.24 8.23 3.25
CA ALA A 90 -2.45 8.48 2.51
C ALA A 90 -3.48 7.36 2.67
N ALA A 91 -4.75 7.74 2.65
CA ALA A 91 -5.82 6.81 2.35
C ALA A 91 -5.82 6.52 0.84
N GLN A 92 -6.23 5.32 0.46
CA GLN A 92 -6.34 4.93 -0.94
C GLN A 92 -7.61 4.15 -1.22
N TYR A 93 -8.11 4.32 -2.44
CA TYR A 93 -9.17 3.52 -3.02
C TYR A 93 -8.63 2.84 -4.28
N SER A 94 -8.87 1.55 -4.45
CA SER A 94 -8.50 0.82 -5.67
C SER A 94 -9.70 0.09 -6.27
N TYR A 95 -9.77 0.12 -7.59
CA TYR A 95 -10.66 -0.68 -8.41
C TYR A 95 -9.88 -1.73 -9.21
N TYR A 96 -10.12 -3.00 -8.95
CA TYR A 96 -9.51 -4.15 -9.64
C TYR A 96 -10.45 -4.64 -10.74
N LEU A 97 -10.07 -4.45 -12.01
CA LEU A 97 -10.94 -4.77 -13.14
C LEU A 97 -11.30 -6.27 -13.19
N ALA A 98 -10.33 -7.13 -12.87
CA ALA A 98 -10.51 -8.58 -12.84
C ALA A 98 -10.92 -9.13 -11.46
N GLY A 99 -10.96 -8.29 -10.42
CA GLY A 99 -11.12 -8.69 -9.02
C GLY A 99 -9.79 -8.80 -8.25
N ALA A 100 -9.83 -8.52 -6.96
CA ALA A 100 -8.67 -8.47 -6.09
C ALA A 100 -8.10 -9.89 -5.88
N GLY A 101 -6.85 -10.12 -6.27
CA GLY A 101 -6.20 -11.44 -6.19
C GLY A 101 -6.20 -12.19 -7.52
N ARG A 102 -6.62 -11.53 -8.61
CA ARG A 102 -6.49 -12.04 -9.97
C ARG A 102 -5.53 -11.14 -10.75
N GLU A 103 -4.88 -11.72 -11.77
CA GLU A 103 -4.10 -10.98 -12.76
C GLU A 103 -5.00 -9.97 -13.47
N GLY A 104 -4.48 -8.76 -13.70
CA GLY A 104 -5.21 -7.71 -14.39
C GLY A 104 -4.89 -6.29 -13.93
N TRP A 105 -5.60 -5.36 -14.54
CA TRP A 105 -5.45 -3.93 -14.27
C TRP A 105 -6.09 -3.52 -12.94
N VAL A 106 -5.43 -2.58 -12.27
CA VAL A 106 -5.94 -1.85 -11.11
C VAL A 106 -5.78 -0.36 -11.36
N VAL A 107 -6.79 0.43 -10.95
CA VAL A 107 -6.75 1.89 -10.99
C VAL A 107 -7.30 2.45 -9.69
N GLY A 108 -6.97 3.68 -9.32
CA GLY A 108 -7.48 4.24 -8.08
C GLY A 108 -6.99 5.62 -7.74
N LEU A 109 -7.32 6.02 -6.51
CA LEU A 109 -7.08 7.34 -5.95
C LEU A 109 -6.34 7.24 -4.61
N THR A 110 -5.58 8.28 -4.30
CA THR A 110 -4.89 8.48 -3.04
C THR A 110 -5.12 9.90 -2.53
N ALA A 111 -5.35 10.03 -1.23
CA ALA A 111 -5.50 11.31 -0.56
C ALA A 111 -4.88 11.25 0.83
N GLY A 112 -4.03 12.22 1.18
CA GLY A 112 -3.24 12.14 2.40
C GLY A 112 -2.40 13.36 2.69
N GLN A 113 -1.32 13.13 3.42
CA GLN A 113 -0.34 14.14 3.77
C GLN A 113 1.06 13.66 3.39
N ARG A 114 1.87 14.60 2.90
CA ARG A 114 3.32 14.43 2.70
C ARG A 114 4.05 15.33 3.68
N LYS A 115 5.11 14.82 4.27
CA LYS A 115 6.06 15.58 5.08
C LYS A 115 7.18 16.10 4.17
N GLU A 116 7.48 17.38 4.28
CA GLU A 116 8.61 18.01 3.59
C GLU A 116 9.66 18.49 4.60
N ASP A 117 10.93 18.19 4.36
CA ASP A 117 12.04 18.70 5.15
C ASP A 117 12.21 20.21 4.95
N GLY A 118 12.24 20.94 6.07
CA GLY A 118 12.56 22.37 6.10
C GLY A 118 11.41 23.30 6.51
N LYS A 119 10.17 22.81 6.57
CA LYS A 119 9.03 23.53 7.16
C LYS A 119 8.29 22.57 8.08
N HIS A 120 7.83 23.04 9.23
CA HIS A 120 6.94 22.28 10.12
C HIS A 120 5.53 22.08 9.51
N GLY A 121 5.41 22.01 8.18
CA GLY A 121 4.16 21.88 7.43
C GLY A 121 4.04 20.50 6.80
N SER A 122 2.84 19.94 6.85
CA SER A 122 2.46 18.82 6.00
C SER A 122 1.63 19.35 4.84
N ASP A 123 1.97 18.88 3.64
CA ASP A 123 1.27 19.28 2.42
C ASP A 123 0.21 18.24 2.07
N MET A 124 -0.91 18.72 1.51
CA MET A 124 -1.98 17.85 1.05
C MET A 124 -1.49 17.04 -0.16
N LEU A 125 -1.59 15.72 -0.05
CA LEU A 125 -1.28 14.77 -1.11
C LEU A 125 -2.58 14.32 -1.75
N LEU A 126 -2.69 14.50 -3.07
CA LEU A 126 -3.72 13.90 -3.90
C LEU A 126 -3.04 13.21 -5.08
N GLY A 127 -3.53 12.04 -5.47
CA GLY A 127 -2.93 11.30 -6.56
C GLY A 127 -3.85 10.24 -7.15
N PHE A 128 -3.53 9.86 -8.38
CA PHE A 128 -4.10 8.70 -9.06
C PHE A 128 -3.04 7.61 -9.11
N HIS A 129 -3.47 6.34 -9.16
CA HIS A 129 -2.58 5.22 -9.44
C HIS A 129 -3.21 4.30 -10.47
N ALA A 130 -2.34 3.64 -11.24
CA ALA A 130 -2.72 2.64 -12.21
C ALA A 130 -1.61 1.61 -12.32
N GLY A 131 -1.95 0.34 -12.47
CA GLY A 131 -0.96 -0.70 -12.65
C GLY A 131 -1.55 -2.01 -13.13
N TYR A 132 -0.66 -2.92 -13.52
CA TYR A 132 -0.99 -4.27 -13.91
C TYR A 132 -0.39 -5.24 -12.91
N ARG A 133 -1.18 -6.21 -12.47
CA ARG A 133 -0.74 -7.26 -11.53
C ARG A 133 -0.69 -8.58 -12.28
N PHE A 134 0.35 -9.38 -12.05
CA PHE A 134 0.61 -10.68 -12.68
C PHE A 134 1.19 -11.68 -11.67
#